data_AF-A0A8B9RL93-F1
#
_entry.id   AF-A0A8B9RL93-F1
#
_cell.length_a   1.000
_cell.length_b   1.000
_cell.length_c   1.000
_cell.angle_alpha   90.00
_cell.angle_beta   90.00
_cell.angle_gamma   90.00
#
_symmetry.space_group_name_H-M   'P 1'
#
loop_
_entity.id
_entity.type
_entity.pdbx_description
1 polymer ?
#
loop_
_entity_poly.entity_id
_entity_poly.type
_entity_poly.pdbx_seq_one_letter_code
_entity_poly.pdbx_strand_id
1 'polypeptide(L)'
;HLLLFLQSAAANDSSPDDQPKKKSVWTEHKSLDGKTYYYNTETKQSTWEKPDELKSPAEQMLSKCPWKEYKSDTGKPYYYNSQSKESRWTKPKELEDLEEQLSQMPINDSSKEERPELVKKVYKWNTKEEAKQAFKELLKEKGVSSNASWEQAMKLIINDPRYSALPKLSEKKQAFNAYKVQTEKEEKEEARIKYKESKETFQRFLENHEKMTSTTRYKKAEQMFGDQEVWSCVPERDRLEIYEDVLFYLAKKEKEQAKQLRKRNWEALKNILDNMANVTYRTTWSEAQQYLLDNPTFAEDEELQNMDKEDALICFEEHIRALEKEEEEEKQKTLLRERRRQRKSRESFQKFLDELHDHGQLHSMSAWMEMYPTISADIRFASMLGQPGSTPLDLFKFYVEDLKARYHDEKRIIKDILKDKGFLVEISTSFEDFGSVISSDKRATTLDAGNIKLAFNSLLEKAEAREREREKEEARKMKRKEAAFKSMLKQATPPLEPEASWEGVCTSHPCFITSELSEGELEKRRRTLLEQLDAP
;
A
#
# COMPACT_ATOMS: atom_id res chain seq x y z
N HIS A 1 -45.42 -10.90 -43.48
CA HIS A 1 -44.78 -9.67 -44.00
C HIS A 1 -44.02 -10.04 -45.28
N LEU A 2 -44.72 -10.33 -46.38
CA LEU A 2 -45.28 -9.47 -47.44
C LEU A 2 -44.28 -9.14 -48.55
N LEU A 3 -44.66 -9.61 -49.74
CA LEU A 3 -43.99 -9.73 -51.04
C LEU A 3 -44.12 -8.45 -51.91
N LEU A 4 -43.09 -8.25 -52.76
CA LEU A 4 -43.03 -7.73 -54.14
C LEU A 4 -44.16 -6.86 -54.72
N PHE A 5 -43.81 -5.73 -55.39
CA PHE A 5 -43.80 -5.63 -56.87
C PHE A 5 -43.21 -4.31 -57.44
N LEU A 6 -42.76 -4.41 -58.70
CA LEU A 6 -42.10 -3.48 -59.63
C LEU A 6 -42.93 -2.29 -60.15
N GLN A 7 -42.23 -1.25 -60.67
CA GLN A 7 -42.57 -0.61 -61.96
C GLN A 7 -41.40 0.19 -62.60
N SER A 8 -41.29 0.16 -63.94
CA SER A 8 -40.34 0.93 -64.78
C SER A 8 -41.05 1.98 -65.65
N ALA A 9 -40.32 2.99 -66.15
CA ALA A 9 -40.76 3.85 -67.26
C ALA A 9 -39.58 4.24 -68.19
N ALA A 10 -39.90 4.45 -69.47
CA ALA A 10 -39.02 4.67 -70.63
C ALA A 10 -38.91 6.15 -71.04
N ALA A 11 -37.98 6.48 -71.94
CA ALA A 11 -38.02 7.71 -72.76
C ALA A 11 -37.26 7.53 -74.09
N ASN A 12 -37.77 8.18 -75.14
CA ASN A 12 -37.32 8.20 -76.53
C ASN A 12 -37.49 9.66 -77.02
N ASP A 13 -36.55 10.23 -77.79
CA ASP A 13 -36.82 11.42 -78.64
C ASP A 13 -35.76 11.60 -79.75
N SER A 14 -36.13 12.24 -80.86
CA SER A 14 -35.30 12.36 -82.09
C SER A 14 -35.51 13.65 -82.91
N SER A 15 -34.44 14.04 -83.63
CA SER A 15 -34.34 14.77 -84.93
C SER A 15 -34.18 16.32 -84.92
N PRO A 16 -33.69 17.02 -85.99
CA PRO A 16 -32.89 16.67 -87.21
C PRO A 16 -31.77 17.69 -87.65
N ASP A 17 -31.02 17.35 -88.72
CA ASP A 17 -30.43 18.19 -89.82
C ASP A 17 -28.91 17.99 -90.14
N ASP A 18 -28.60 17.71 -91.42
CA ASP A 18 -27.30 17.32 -92.00
C ASP A 18 -27.17 17.88 -93.44
N GLN A 19 -26.01 18.46 -93.79
CA GLN A 19 -25.53 18.64 -95.17
C GLN A 19 -23.98 18.77 -95.23
N PRO A 20 -23.33 18.42 -96.35
CA PRO A 20 -22.33 17.35 -96.36
C PRO A 20 -20.88 17.84 -96.52
N LYS A 21 -19.93 17.17 -95.85
CA LYS A 21 -18.48 17.30 -96.15
C LYS A 21 -17.99 16.04 -96.86
N LYS A 22 -17.44 16.22 -98.07
CA LYS A 22 -16.84 15.21 -98.96
C LYS A 22 -15.90 14.29 -98.17
N LYS A 23 -16.20 12.99 -98.13
CA LYS A 23 -15.29 11.97 -97.60
C LYS A 23 -14.19 11.71 -98.63
N SER A 24 -12.94 11.83 -98.20
CA SER A 24 -11.77 11.46 -99.03
C SER A 24 -11.80 9.97 -99.36
N VAL A 25 -11.51 9.63 -100.61
CA VAL A 25 -11.63 8.29 -101.19
C VAL A 25 -10.47 7.36 -100.77
N TRP A 26 -9.41 7.91 -100.18
CA TRP A 26 -8.26 7.16 -99.71
C TRP A 26 -8.28 6.96 -98.19
N THR A 27 -8.01 5.74 -97.76
CA THR A 27 -8.03 5.32 -96.34
C THR A 27 -6.68 4.73 -95.91
N GLU A 28 -6.24 5.02 -94.70
CA GLU A 28 -4.97 4.50 -94.16
C GLU A 28 -5.19 3.18 -93.42
N HIS A 29 -4.40 2.15 -93.74
CA HIS A 29 -4.46 0.81 -93.14
C HIS A 29 -3.06 0.35 -92.74
N LYS A 30 -2.97 -0.60 -91.81
CA LYS A 30 -1.70 -1.22 -91.40
C LYS A 30 -1.69 -2.70 -91.79
N SER A 31 -0.61 -3.14 -92.43
CA SER A 31 -0.37 -4.54 -92.73
C SER A 31 -0.03 -5.33 -91.45
N LEU A 32 -0.10 -6.66 -91.53
CA LEU A 32 0.20 -7.59 -90.43
C LEU A 32 1.64 -7.44 -89.89
N ASP A 33 2.57 -6.93 -90.71
CA ASP A 33 3.94 -6.58 -90.32
C ASP A 33 4.08 -5.15 -89.74
N GLY A 34 2.96 -4.48 -89.44
CA GLY A 34 2.92 -3.14 -88.82
C GLY A 34 3.19 -1.96 -89.76
N LYS A 35 3.46 -2.21 -91.05
CA LYS A 35 3.70 -1.16 -92.07
C LYS A 35 2.39 -0.55 -92.56
N THR A 36 2.31 0.78 -92.58
CA THR A 36 1.15 1.53 -93.07
C THR A 36 1.11 1.52 -94.60
N TYR A 37 -0.07 1.29 -95.19
CA TYR A 37 -0.37 1.49 -96.61
C TYR A 37 -1.71 2.22 -96.78
N TYR A 38 -1.88 2.88 -97.92
CA TYR A 38 -3.06 3.67 -98.25
C TYR A 38 -3.90 2.94 -99.30
N TYR A 39 -5.19 2.83 -99.07
CA TYR A 39 -6.13 2.10 -99.91
C TYR A 39 -7.20 3.04 -100.48
N ASN A 40 -7.31 3.08 -101.81
CA ASN A 40 -8.36 3.82 -102.51
C ASN A 40 -9.63 2.97 -102.55
N THR A 41 -10.71 3.45 -101.96
CA THR A 41 -11.96 2.68 -101.87
C THR A 41 -12.76 2.64 -103.17
N GLU A 42 -12.51 3.54 -104.13
CA GLU A 42 -13.16 3.54 -105.45
C GLU A 42 -12.40 2.71 -106.48
N THR A 43 -11.09 2.90 -106.60
CA THR A 43 -10.26 2.19 -107.60
C THR A 43 -9.76 0.83 -107.11
N LYS A 44 -9.97 0.51 -105.83
CA LYS A 44 -9.49 -0.69 -105.13
C LYS A 44 -7.97 -0.90 -105.18
N GLN A 45 -7.19 0.16 -105.41
CA GLN A 45 -5.74 0.11 -105.43
C GLN A 45 -5.14 0.39 -104.05
N SER A 46 -4.02 -0.25 -103.73
CA SER A 46 -3.22 0.03 -102.53
C SER A 46 -1.84 0.56 -102.91
N THR A 47 -1.38 1.56 -102.17
CA THR A 47 -0.04 2.15 -102.33
C THR A 47 0.62 2.31 -100.97
N TRP A 48 1.92 2.06 -100.91
CA TRP A 48 2.73 2.26 -99.71
C TRP A 48 3.18 3.72 -99.54
N GLU A 49 3.04 4.54 -100.57
CA GLU A 49 3.28 5.98 -100.54
C GLU A 49 1.96 6.75 -100.40
N LYS A 50 1.96 7.77 -99.54
CA LYS A 50 0.77 8.59 -99.25
C LYS A 50 0.31 9.29 -100.55
N PRO A 51 -0.94 9.06 -101.01
CA PRO A 51 -1.47 9.68 -102.23
C PRO A 51 -1.48 11.21 -102.14
N ASP A 52 -1.27 11.89 -103.26
CA ASP A 52 -1.11 13.36 -103.32
C ASP A 52 -2.34 14.16 -102.85
N GLU A 53 -3.53 13.54 -102.90
CA GLU A 53 -4.80 14.10 -102.40
C GLU A 53 -4.92 14.07 -100.86
N LEU A 54 -4.07 13.30 -100.18
CA LEU A 54 -3.97 13.25 -98.71
C LEU A 54 -2.74 14.00 -98.17
N LYS A 55 -1.94 14.63 -99.05
CA LYS A 55 -0.80 15.48 -98.65
C LYS A 55 -1.30 16.89 -98.33
N SER A 56 -0.86 17.44 -97.21
CA SER A 56 -1.17 18.83 -96.86
C SER A 56 -0.52 19.82 -97.85
N PRO A 57 -1.02 21.06 -97.98
CA PRO A 57 -0.39 22.09 -98.82
C PRO A 57 1.11 22.30 -98.54
N ALA A 58 1.54 22.13 -97.28
CA ALA A 58 2.96 22.18 -96.89
C ALA A 58 3.76 20.93 -97.34
N GLU A 59 3.15 19.74 -97.33
CA GLU A 59 3.76 18.49 -97.85
C GLU A 59 3.87 18.48 -99.38
N GLN A 60 2.95 19.15 -100.09
CA GLN A 60 3.02 19.36 -101.55
C GLN A 60 4.06 20.43 -101.95
N MET A 61 4.40 21.36 -101.06
CA MET A 61 5.49 22.31 -101.28
C MET A 61 6.86 21.66 -101.02
N LEU A 62 7.00 20.81 -100.00
CA LEU A 62 8.23 20.05 -99.74
C LEU A 62 8.58 19.05 -100.86
N SER A 63 7.59 18.50 -101.58
CA SER A 63 7.85 17.59 -102.71
C SER A 63 8.37 18.30 -103.97
N LYS A 64 8.23 19.63 -104.06
CA LYS A 64 8.77 20.47 -105.15
C LYS A 64 10.17 21.03 -104.85
N CYS A 65 10.68 20.89 -103.62
CA CYS A 65 12.03 21.35 -103.27
C CYS A 65 13.11 20.33 -103.72
N PRO A 66 14.07 20.72 -104.56
CA PRO A 66 15.04 19.78 -105.14
C PRO A 66 16.18 19.41 -104.17
N TRP A 67 16.40 20.18 -103.10
CA TRP A 67 17.47 19.95 -102.12
C TRP A 67 16.99 19.13 -100.92
N LYS A 68 17.74 18.09 -100.55
CA LYS A 68 17.47 17.22 -99.39
C LYS A 68 18.70 17.14 -98.48
N GLU A 69 18.48 17.18 -97.16
CA GLU A 69 19.54 17.02 -96.17
C GLU A 69 19.82 15.54 -95.90
N TYR A 70 21.09 15.14 -95.99
CA TYR A 70 21.59 13.81 -95.67
C TYR A 70 22.70 13.89 -94.64
N LYS A 71 22.96 12.80 -93.92
CA LYS A 71 24.06 12.70 -92.96
C LYS A 71 25.14 11.79 -93.51
N SER A 72 26.39 12.25 -93.46
CA SER A 72 27.56 11.42 -93.77
C SER A 72 27.79 10.36 -92.69
N ASP A 73 28.61 9.36 -92.99
CA ASP A 73 29.12 8.31 -92.09
C ASP A 73 29.80 8.86 -90.81
N THR A 74 30.34 10.08 -90.87
CA THR A 74 30.89 10.82 -89.71
C THR A 74 29.86 11.68 -88.97
N GLY A 75 28.59 11.61 -89.36
CA GLY A 75 27.48 12.30 -88.70
C GLY A 75 27.31 13.77 -89.06
N LYS A 76 28.12 14.33 -89.97
CA LYS A 76 27.99 15.71 -90.46
C LYS A 76 26.92 15.82 -91.55
N PRO A 77 25.96 16.77 -91.47
CA PRO A 77 24.95 16.96 -92.50
C PRO A 77 25.54 17.55 -93.77
N TYR A 78 25.10 17.06 -94.93
CA TYR A 78 25.37 17.63 -96.25
C TYR A 78 24.09 17.68 -97.07
N TYR A 79 23.98 18.66 -97.95
CA TYR A 79 22.79 18.95 -98.73
C TYR A 79 22.99 18.47 -100.17
N TYR A 80 22.08 17.65 -100.66
CA TYR A 80 22.14 17.07 -101.99
C TYR A 80 20.97 17.56 -102.84
N ASN A 81 21.27 18.07 -104.03
CA ASN A 81 20.26 18.44 -105.01
C ASN A 81 19.91 17.22 -105.87
N SER A 82 18.67 16.77 -105.77
CA SER A 82 18.18 15.62 -106.51
C SER A 82 18.07 15.83 -108.03
N GLN A 83 17.99 17.09 -108.49
CA GLN A 83 17.88 17.48 -109.91
C GLN A 83 19.25 17.78 -110.54
N SER A 84 20.12 18.60 -109.91
CA SER A 84 21.45 18.92 -110.46
C SER A 84 22.54 17.89 -110.11
N LYS A 85 22.24 16.93 -109.23
CA LYS A 85 23.16 15.90 -108.70
C LYS A 85 24.36 16.45 -107.93
N GLU A 86 24.34 17.72 -107.55
CA GLU A 86 25.39 18.35 -106.77
C GLU A 86 25.22 18.09 -105.25
N SER A 87 26.34 17.96 -104.54
CA SER A 87 26.38 17.87 -103.08
C SER A 87 27.18 19.01 -102.49
N ARG A 88 26.67 19.66 -101.45
CA ARG A 88 27.35 20.74 -100.73
C ARG A 88 27.26 20.57 -99.23
N TRP A 89 28.29 21.00 -98.51
CA TRP A 89 28.39 20.87 -97.04
C TRP A 89 27.79 22.08 -96.28
N THR A 90 27.42 23.13 -97.00
CA THR A 90 26.79 24.36 -96.49
C THR A 90 25.35 24.42 -96.98
N LYS A 91 24.41 24.88 -96.14
CA LYS A 91 22.98 24.92 -96.48
C LYS A 91 22.76 25.79 -97.75
N PRO A 92 22.07 25.28 -98.79
CA PRO A 92 21.75 26.05 -99.98
C PRO A 92 20.83 27.24 -99.68
N LYS A 93 21.14 28.40 -100.25
CA LYS A 93 20.35 29.63 -100.11
C LYS A 93 18.90 29.44 -100.59
N GLU A 94 18.69 28.63 -101.63
CA GLU A 94 17.33 28.28 -102.09
C GLU A 94 16.52 27.49 -101.04
N LEU A 95 17.17 26.66 -100.21
CA LEU A 95 16.50 25.90 -99.14
C LEU A 95 16.23 26.78 -97.91
N GLU A 96 17.08 27.78 -97.68
CA GLU A 96 16.95 28.77 -96.59
C GLU A 96 15.84 29.80 -96.90
N ASP A 97 15.77 30.32 -98.13
CA ASP A 97 14.71 31.23 -98.60
C ASP A 97 13.32 30.56 -98.59
N LEU A 98 13.26 29.23 -98.82
CA LEU A 98 12.04 28.42 -98.74
C LEU A 98 11.60 28.14 -97.30
N GLU A 99 12.54 27.92 -96.36
CA GLU A 99 12.24 27.82 -94.92
C GLU A 99 11.72 29.17 -94.37
N GLU A 100 12.28 30.29 -94.82
CA GLU A 100 11.80 31.64 -94.44
C GLU A 100 10.43 31.97 -95.04
N GLN A 101 10.12 31.54 -96.27
CA GLN A 101 8.79 31.69 -96.86
C GLN A 101 7.71 30.84 -96.17
N LEU A 102 8.06 29.63 -95.70
CA LEU A 102 7.18 28.80 -94.85
C LEU A 102 6.93 29.44 -93.47
N SER A 103 7.87 30.28 -92.99
CA SER A 103 7.75 30.99 -91.72
C SER A 103 6.90 32.27 -91.76
N GLN A 104 6.58 32.81 -92.95
CA GLN A 104 5.90 34.10 -93.12
C GLN A 104 4.47 34.03 -93.70
N MET A 105 3.84 32.84 -93.80
CA MET A 105 2.44 32.75 -94.19
C MET A 105 1.49 33.10 -93.01
N PRO A 106 0.51 34.02 -93.19
CA PRO A 106 -0.45 34.36 -92.14
C PRO A 106 -1.47 33.23 -91.93
N ILE A 107 -1.60 32.76 -90.69
CA ILE A 107 -2.59 31.78 -90.26
C ILE A 107 -3.89 32.54 -89.96
N ASN A 108 -4.96 32.25 -90.73
CA ASN A 108 -6.30 32.73 -90.43
C ASN A 108 -6.91 31.85 -89.32
N ASP A 109 -7.33 32.53 -88.25
CA ASP A 109 -7.88 32.02 -87.00
C ASP A 109 -9.35 31.62 -87.16
N SER A 110 -9.71 30.41 -86.71
CA SER A 110 -11.07 30.15 -86.21
C SER A 110 -11.11 28.90 -85.34
N SER A 111 -11.73 29.09 -84.17
CA SER A 111 -12.23 28.13 -83.16
C SER A 111 -11.23 27.53 -82.16
N LYS A 112 -11.11 28.24 -81.02
CA LYS A 112 -10.78 27.74 -79.68
C LYS A 112 -11.76 26.65 -79.26
N GLU A 113 -11.25 25.56 -78.70
CA GLU A 113 -11.84 24.90 -77.53
C GLU A 113 -10.76 24.11 -76.75
N GLU A 114 -10.87 24.18 -75.43
CA GLU A 114 -9.81 24.00 -74.45
C GLU A 114 -9.37 22.55 -74.21
N ARG A 115 -8.06 22.33 -74.16
CA ARG A 115 -7.44 21.19 -73.46
C ARG A 115 -6.15 21.70 -72.78
N PRO A 116 -5.97 21.49 -71.47
CA PRO A 116 -4.98 22.24 -70.69
C PRO A 116 -3.55 21.91 -71.13
N GLU A 117 -2.82 22.95 -71.53
CA GLU A 117 -1.39 22.91 -71.80
C GLU A 117 -0.62 22.50 -70.54
N LEU A 118 0.16 21.41 -70.66
CA LEU A 118 1.23 21.12 -69.73
C LEU A 118 2.27 22.24 -69.83
N VAL A 119 2.18 23.19 -68.90
CA VAL A 119 3.24 24.17 -68.61
C VAL A 119 4.55 23.41 -68.48
N LYS A 120 5.47 23.59 -69.44
CA LYS A 120 6.87 23.15 -69.29
C LYS A 120 7.47 23.94 -68.14
N LYS A 121 7.36 23.43 -66.92
CA LYS A 121 8.08 23.94 -65.75
C LYS A 121 9.58 23.87 -66.06
N VAL A 122 10.19 25.02 -66.26
CA VAL A 122 11.66 25.15 -66.30
C VAL A 122 12.13 25.06 -64.86
N TYR A 123 12.63 23.89 -64.47
CA TYR A 123 13.20 23.69 -63.14
C TYR A 123 14.59 24.32 -63.08
N LYS A 124 14.77 25.35 -62.24
CA LYS A 124 16.09 25.86 -61.85
C LYS A 124 16.46 25.23 -60.51
N TRP A 125 17.58 24.52 -60.48
CA TRP A 125 18.12 23.89 -59.28
C TRP A 125 19.20 24.79 -58.70
N ASN A 126 19.09 25.16 -57.42
CA ASN A 126 20.01 26.12 -56.82
C ASN A 126 21.34 25.47 -56.42
N THR A 127 21.39 24.14 -56.27
CA THR A 127 22.61 23.39 -55.96
C THR A 127 22.78 22.12 -56.81
N LYS A 128 24.04 21.68 -56.96
CA LYS A 128 24.38 20.43 -57.69
C LYS A 128 23.81 19.19 -57.01
N GLU A 129 23.68 19.18 -55.68
CA GLU A 129 23.09 18.08 -54.93
C GLU A 129 21.56 18.04 -55.09
N GLU A 130 20.89 19.18 -55.11
CA GLU A 130 19.46 19.28 -55.39
C GLU A 130 19.12 18.83 -56.83
N ALA A 131 19.96 19.17 -57.82
CA ALA A 131 19.82 18.67 -59.19
C ALA A 131 20.02 17.14 -59.31
N LYS A 132 20.95 16.57 -58.52
CA LYS A 132 21.13 15.11 -58.43
C LYS A 132 19.93 14.46 -57.75
N GLN A 133 19.40 15.06 -56.69
CA GLN A 133 18.25 14.55 -55.96
C GLN A 133 16.99 14.55 -56.84
N ALA A 134 16.74 15.64 -57.56
CA ALA A 134 15.65 15.72 -58.53
C ALA A 134 15.77 14.69 -59.66
N PHE A 135 16.99 14.38 -60.10
CA PHE A 135 17.24 13.31 -61.06
C PHE A 135 16.98 11.91 -60.47
N LYS A 136 17.33 11.67 -59.19
CA LYS A 136 17.00 10.43 -58.49
C LYS A 136 15.49 10.28 -58.24
N GLU A 137 14.79 11.36 -57.89
CA GLU A 137 13.34 11.38 -57.74
C GLU A 137 12.63 11.11 -59.07
N LEU A 138 13.13 11.66 -60.17
CA LEU A 138 12.64 11.33 -61.52
C LEU A 138 12.74 9.82 -61.81
N LEU A 139 13.87 9.21 -61.47
CA LEU A 139 14.06 7.76 -61.61
C LEU A 139 13.05 6.98 -60.76
N LYS A 140 12.76 7.44 -59.53
CA LYS A 140 11.77 6.85 -58.63
C LYS A 140 10.34 7.00 -59.16
N GLU A 141 9.93 8.21 -59.57
CA GLU A 141 8.59 8.51 -60.10
C GLU A 141 8.28 7.75 -61.40
N LYS A 142 9.28 7.55 -62.26
CA LYS A 142 9.12 6.77 -63.50
C LYS A 142 9.22 5.26 -63.28
N GLY A 143 9.30 4.80 -62.03
CA GLY A 143 9.31 3.38 -61.67
C GLY A 143 10.54 2.64 -62.18
N VAL A 144 11.70 3.29 -62.23
CA VAL A 144 12.94 2.65 -62.69
C VAL A 144 13.39 1.64 -61.62
N SER A 145 13.33 0.35 -61.95
CA SER A 145 13.72 -0.74 -61.06
C SER A 145 15.21 -0.73 -60.71
N SER A 146 15.56 -1.24 -59.52
CA SER A 146 16.93 -1.47 -59.07
C SER A 146 17.75 -2.39 -59.99
N ASN A 147 17.11 -3.25 -60.80
CA ASN A 147 17.77 -4.12 -61.78
C ASN A 147 17.91 -3.52 -63.19
N ALA A 148 17.28 -2.36 -63.46
CA ALA A 148 17.20 -1.78 -64.80
C ALA A 148 18.58 -1.40 -65.38
N SER A 149 18.74 -1.52 -66.69
CA SER A 149 19.92 -1.01 -67.40
C SER A 149 19.82 0.51 -67.63
N TRP A 150 20.96 1.17 -67.81
CA TRP A 150 21.00 2.61 -68.09
C TRP A 150 20.19 2.99 -69.34
N GLU A 151 20.20 2.13 -70.36
CA GLU A 151 19.45 2.36 -71.61
C GLU A 151 17.94 2.21 -71.41
N GLN A 152 17.50 1.23 -70.60
CA GLN A 152 16.10 1.04 -70.25
C GLN A 152 15.58 2.21 -69.41
N ALA A 153 16.35 2.63 -68.41
CA ALA A 153 16.03 3.81 -67.61
C ALA A 153 16.01 5.09 -68.47
N MET A 154 16.97 5.27 -69.37
CA MET A 154 17.02 6.42 -70.30
C MET A 154 15.74 6.54 -71.13
N LYS A 155 15.22 5.45 -71.68
CA LYS A 155 13.98 5.47 -72.47
C LYS A 155 12.77 5.97 -71.67
N LEU A 156 12.74 5.72 -70.36
CA LEU A 156 11.64 6.13 -69.47
C LEU A 156 11.74 7.60 -69.05
N ILE A 157 12.95 8.16 -68.99
CA ILE A 157 13.19 9.50 -68.45
C ILE A 157 13.53 10.57 -69.50
N ILE A 158 13.92 10.19 -70.73
CA ILE A 158 14.48 11.13 -71.74
C ILE A 158 13.52 12.27 -72.13
N ASN A 159 12.22 12.02 -72.10
CA ASN A 159 11.18 13.00 -72.45
C ASN A 159 10.79 13.90 -71.25
N ASP A 160 11.30 13.62 -70.05
CA ASP A 160 10.97 14.38 -68.86
C ASP A 160 11.82 15.67 -68.78
N PRO A 161 11.20 16.84 -68.52
CA PRO A 161 11.94 18.09 -68.33
C PRO A 161 13.07 17.99 -67.29
N ARG A 162 12.90 17.19 -66.23
CA ARG A 162 13.89 16.99 -65.16
C ARG A 162 15.11 16.16 -65.61
N TYR A 163 15.07 15.48 -66.76
CA TYR A 163 16.23 14.77 -67.33
C TYR A 163 17.39 15.72 -67.67
N SER A 164 17.07 16.99 -67.97
CA SER A 164 18.06 18.04 -68.25
C SER A 164 18.73 18.58 -66.98
N ALA A 165 18.30 18.21 -65.77
CA ALA A 165 18.82 18.69 -64.49
C ALA A 165 20.33 18.45 -64.33
N LEU A 166 20.84 17.34 -64.87
CA LEU A 166 22.27 17.05 -64.93
C LEU A 166 22.73 17.20 -66.39
N PRO A 167 23.67 18.10 -66.72
CA PRO A 167 24.03 18.34 -68.13
C PRO A 167 24.97 17.26 -68.70
N LYS A 168 25.83 16.64 -67.87
CA LYS A 168 26.84 15.68 -68.32
C LYS A 168 26.34 14.24 -68.23
N LEU A 169 26.55 13.43 -69.28
CA LEU A 169 26.19 12.01 -69.29
C LEU A 169 26.88 11.20 -68.19
N SER A 170 28.13 11.54 -67.84
CA SER A 170 28.86 10.90 -66.74
C SER A 170 28.20 11.17 -65.38
N GLU A 171 27.74 12.39 -65.14
CA GLU A 171 27.03 12.77 -63.90
C GLU A 171 25.66 12.09 -63.82
N LYS A 172 24.95 11.97 -64.94
CA LYS A 172 23.69 11.19 -65.02
C LYS A 172 23.90 9.71 -64.73
N LYS A 173 24.91 9.07 -65.34
CA LYS A 173 25.27 7.66 -65.08
C LYS A 173 25.71 7.43 -63.63
N GLN A 174 26.47 8.38 -63.05
CA GLN A 174 26.86 8.31 -61.64
C GLN A 174 25.65 8.44 -60.70
N ALA A 175 24.75 9.40 -60.96
CA ALA A 175 23.52 9.56 -60.19
C ALA A 175 22.58 8.35 -60.32
N PHE A 176 22.51 7.73 -61.50
CA PHE A 176 21.75 6.50 -61.74
C PHE A 176 22.33 5.29 -61.01
N ASN A 177 23.64 5.07 -61.05
CA ASN A 177 24.26 3.97 -60.29
C ASN A 177 24.07 4.18 -58.78
N ALA A 178 24.18 5.41 -58.29
CA ALA A 178 23.89 5.76 -56.90
C ALA A 178 22.40 5.53 -56.54
N TYR A 179 21.47 5.85 -57.46
CA TYR A 179 20.06 5.51 -57.33
C TYR A 179 19.85 4.00 -57.26
N LYS A 180 20.41 3.21 -58.19
CA LYS A 180 20.27 1.74 -58.18
C LYS A 180 20.69 1.12 -56.85
N VAL A 181 21.87 1.50 -56.34
CA VAL A 181 22.38 1.01 -55.05
C VAL A 181 21.47 1.45 -53.89
N GLN A 182 20.98 2.70 -53.94
CA GLN A 182 20.07 3.22 -52.92
C GLN A 182 18.70 2.52 -52.95
N THR A 183 18.08 2.35 -54.11
CA THR A 183 16.80 1.67 -54.30
C THR A 183 16.90 0.18 -53.93
N GLU A 184 17.97 -0.53 -54.31
CA GLU A 184 18.17 -1.92 -53.89
C GLU A 184 18.31 -2.03 -52.37
N LYS A 185 18.96 -1.06 -51.73
CA LYS A 185 19.08 -0.99 -50.26
C LYS A 185 17.73 -0.68 -49.60
N GLU A 186 16.95 0.24 -50.15
CA GLU A 186 15.58 0.58 -49.71
C GLU A 186 14.64 -0.64 -49.84
N GLU A 187 14.63 -1.31 -51.00
CA GLU A 187 13.81 -2.52 -51.25
C GLU A 187 14.18 -3.68 -50.30
N LYS A 188 15.47 -3.91 -50.03
CA LYS A 188 15.92 -4.92 -49.07
C LYS A 188 15.50 -4.57 -47.63
N GLU A 189 15.55 -3.30 -47.26
CA GLU A 189 15.14 -2.85 -45.92
C GLU A 189 13.61 -2.90 -45.78
N GLU A 190 12.85 -2.47 -46.79
CA GLU A 190 11.38 -2.61 -46.82
C GLU A 190 10.94 -4.07 -46.73
N ALA A 191 11.60 -4.98 -47.47
CA ALA A 191 11.35 -6.41 -47.38
C ALA A 191 11.66 -6.95 -45.97
N ARG A 192 12.75 -6.48 -45.33
CA ARG A 192 13.11 -6.85 -43.95
C ARG A 192 12.08 -6.33 -42.94
N ILE A 193 11.63 -5.08 -43.08
CA ILE A 193 10.61 -4.47 -42.22
C ILE A 193 9.30 -5.24 -42.37
N LYS A 194 8.82 -5.45 -43.60
CA LYS A 194 7.59 -6.20 -43.87
C LYS A 194 7.63 -7.62 -43.31
N TYR A 195 8.79 -8.29 -43.42
CA TYR A 195 8.98 -9.62 -42.86
C TYR A 195 8.98 -9.62 -41.32
N LYS A 196 9.63 -8.63 -40.69
CA LYS A 196 9.55 -8.41 -39.23
C LYS A 196 8.12 -8.15 -38.77
N GLU A 197 7.39 -7.28 -39.47
CA GLU A 197 5.97 -7.00 -39.20
C GLU A 197 5.09 -8.24 -39.36
N SER A 198 5.37 -9.08 -40.37
CA SER A 198 4.65 -10.34 -40.57
C SER A 198 4.84 -11.30 -39.38
N LYS A 199 6.07 -11.41 -38.86
CA LYS A 199 6.37 -12.19 -37.65
C LYS A 199 5.66 -11.64 -36.41
N GLU A 200 5.73 -10.33 -36.17
CA GLU A 200 5.06 -9.69 -35.03
C GLU A 200 3.53 -9.84 -35.11
N THR A 201 2.96 -9.72 -36.31
CA THR A 201 1.52 -9.90 -36.55
C THR A 201 1.10 -11.34 -36.28
N PHE A 202 1.88 -12.31 -36.76
CA PHE A 202 1.66 -13.74 -36.49
C PHE A 202 1.74 -14.04 -34.99
N GLN A 203 2.75 -13.52 -34.30
CA GLN A 203 2.91 -13.66 -32.86
C GLN A 203 1.69 -13.09 -32.11
N ARG A 204 1.33 -11.83 -32.35
CA ARG A 204 0.17 -11.18 -31.69
C ARG A 204 -1.14 -11.88 -32.00
N PHE A 205 -1.29 -12.42 -33.20
CA PHE A 205 -2.44 -13.22 -33.58
C PHE A 205 -2.55 -14.44 -32.68
N LEU A 206 -1.48 -15.24 -32.55
CA LEU A 206 -1.52 -16.42 -31.69
C LEU A 206 -1.68 -16.08 -30.20
N GLU A 207 -1.05 -15.02 -29.70
CA GLU A 207 -1.11 -14.62 -28.28
C GLU A 207 -2.51 -14.18 -27.81
N ASN A 208 -3.35 -13.70 -28.72
CA ASN A 208 -4.64 -13.10 -28.39
C ASN A 208 -5.84 -13.87 -28.96
N HIS A 209 -5.61 -14.92 -29.74
CA HIS A 209 -6.68 -15.69 -30.34
C HIS A 209 -7.38 -16.58 -29.29
N GLU A 210 -8.71 -16.50 -29.18
CA GLU A 210 -9.51 -17.19 -28.15
C GLU A 210 -9.31 -18.72 -28.11
N LYS A 211 -9.13 -19.35 -29.28
CA LYS A 211 -8.92 -20.80 -29.40
C LYS A 211 -7.46 -21.24 -29.18
N MET A 212 -6.55 -20.30 -28.99
CA MET A 212 -5.14 -20.58 -28.74
C MET A 212 -4.90 -20.59 -27.23
N THR A 213 -4.28 -21.66 -26.74
CA THR A 213 -3.96 -21.85 -25.31
C THR A 213 -2.57 -22.45 -25.15
N SER A 214 -2.02 -22.42 -23.93
CA SER A 214 -0.71 -23.00 -23.62
C SER A 214 -0.57 -24.51 -23.90
N THR A 215 -1.68 -25.23 -24.05
CA THR A 215 -1.71 -26.67 -24.32
C THR A 215 -1.98 -27.02 -25.79
N THR A 216 -2.27 -26.02 -26.62
CA THR A 216 -2.62 -26.21 -28.04
C THR A 216 -1.39 -26.65 -28.82
N ARG A 217 -1.33 -27.92 -29.26
CA ARG A 217 -0.21 -28.49 -30.05
C ARG A 217 -0.09 -27.86 -31.45
N TYR A 218 1.13 -27.78 -32.00
CA TYR A 218 1.41 -27.10 -33.27
C TYR A 218 0.57 -27.63 -34.44
N LYS A 219 0.47 -28.97 -34.59
CA LYS A 219 -0.39 -29.59 -35.60
C LYS A 219 -1.85 -29.17 -35.49
N LYS A 220 -2.33 -28.94 -34.26
CA LYS A 220 -3.71 -28.49 -34.03
C LYS A 220 -3.85 -27.01 -34.38
N ALA A 221 -2.87 -26.18 -34.05
CA ALA A 221 -2.82 -24.78 -34.47
C ALA A 221 -2.81 -24.65 -36.00
N GLU A 222 -2.02 -25.48 -36.69
CA GLU A 222 -1.97 -25.52 -38.16
C GLU A 222 -3.32 -25.91 -38.77
N GLN A 223 -4.01 -26.91 -38.20
CA GLN A 223 -5.36 -27.25 -38.66
C GLN A 223 -6.38 -26.13 -38.46
N MET A 224 -6.18 -25.26 -37.46
CA MET A 224 -7.12 -24.17 -37.15
C MET A 224 -6.82 -22.90 -37.95
N PHE A 225 -5.54 -22.62 -38.21
CA PHE A 225 -5.07 -21.34 -38.72
C PHE A 225 -4.35 -21.45 -40.07
N GLY A 226 -4.15 -22.66 -40.59
CA GLY A 226 -3.36 -22.94 -41.80
C GLY A 226 -3.81 -22.15 -43.03
N ASP A 227 -5.12 -21.97 -43.18
CA ASP A 227 -5.72 -21.25 -44.32
C ASP A 227 -5.69 -19.72 -44.15
N GLN A 228 -5.23 -19.21 -42.99
CA GLN A 228 -5.18 -17.77 -42.76
C GLN A 228 -3.93 -17.14 -43.36
N GLU A 229 -4.09 -15.92 -43.88
CA GLU A 229 -2.99 -15.15 -44.48
C GLU A 229 -1.84 -14.92 -43.48
N VAL A 230 -2.17 -14.64 -42.21
CA VAL A 230 -1.20 -14.45 -41.14
C VAL A 230 -0.32 -15.69 -40.89
N TRP A 231 -0.83 -16.89 -41.20
CA TRP A 231 -0.10 -18.15 -41.06
C TRP A 231 0.82 -18.41 -42.27
N SER A 232 0.36 -18.08 -43.49
CA SER A 232 1.10 -18.31 -44.72
C SER A 232 2.23 -17.29 -44.97
N CYS A 233 2.11 -16.07 -44.42
CA CYS A 233 3.10 -14.99 -44.59
C CYS A 233 4.44 -15.23 -43.86
N VAL A 234 4.50 -16.23 -42.97
CA VAL A 234 5.70 -16.55 -42.18
C VAL A 234 6.21 -17.97 -42.52
N PRO A 235 7.50 -18.15 -42.87
CA PRO A 235 8.08 -19.46 -43.12
C PRO A 235 7.94 -20.42 -41.92
N GLU A 236 7.85 -21.72 -42.20
CA GLU A 236 7.58 -22.74 -41.16
C GLU A 236 8.60 -22.74 -40.01
N ARG A 237 9.89 -22.56 -40.32
CA ARG A 237 10.93 -22.48 -39.30
C ARG A 237 10.64 -21.38 -38.28
N ASP A 238 10.31 -20.18 -38.76
CA ASP A 238 10.03 -19.05 -37.88
C ASP A 238 8.67 -19.21 -37.19
N ARG A 239 7.69 -19.86 -37.84
CA ARG A 239 6.41 -20.18 -37.20
C ARG A 239 6.61 -21.07 -35.98
N LEU A 240 7.48 -22.08 -36.07
CA LEU A 240 7.80 -22.98 -34.95
C LEU A 240 8.48 -22.23 -33.81
N GLU A 241 9.50 -21.41 -34.12
CA GLU A 241 10.20 -20.59 -33.12
C GLU A 241 9.22 -19.63 -32.40
N ILE A 242 8.41 -18.89 -33.16
CA ILE A 242 7.40 -17.97 -32.59
C ILE A 242 6.34 -18.75 -31.79
N TYR A 243 5.91 -19.91 -32.28
CA TYR A 243 4.90 -20.73 -31.59
C TYR A 243 5.37 -21.21 -30.22
N GLU A 244 6.63 -21.63 -30.09
CA GLU A 244 7.21 -22.03 -28.80
C GLU A 244 7.23 -20.85 -27.81
N ASP A 245 7.65 -19.66 -28.27
CA ASP A 245 7.65 -18.43 -27.46
C ASP A 245 6.23 -18.05 -27.03
N VAL A 246 5.25 -18.15 -27.94
CA VAL A 246 3.84 -17.87 -27.64
C VAL A 246 3.28 -18.87 -26.63
N LEU A 247 3.55 -20.17 -26.76
CA LEU A 247 3.10 -21.14 -25.77
C LEU A 247 3.66 -20.84 -24.38
N PHE A 248 4.94 -20.48 -24.28
CA PHE A 248 5.55 -20.09 -23.01
C PHE A 248 4.88 -18.84 -22.43
N TYR A 249 4.66 -17.82 -23.26
CA TYR A 249 3.96 -16.60 -22.87
C TYR A 249 2.52 -16.88 -22.40
N LEU A 250 1.76 -17.68 -23.14
CA LEU A 250 0.39 -18.08 -22.79
C LEU A 250 0.36 -18.87 -21.48
N ALA A 251 1.27 -19.84 -21.29
CA ALA A 251 1.36 -20.60 -20.04
C ALA A 251 1.63 -19.68 -18.85
N LYS A 252 2.51 -18.69 -19.02
CA LYS A 252 2.81 -17.70 -17.99
C LYS A 252 1.61 -16.78 -17.73
N LYS A 253 0.93 -16.30 -18.77
CA LYS A 253 -0.25 -15.43 -18.69
C LYS A 253 -1.43 -16.14 -18.01
N GLU A 254 -1.77 -17.35 -18.45
CA GLU A 254 -2.83 -18.19 -17.87
C GLU A 254 -2.55 -18.51 -16.38
N LYS A 255 -1.30 -18.87 -16.04
CA LYS A 255 -0.90 -19.11 -14.64
C LYS A 255 -1.05 -17.87 -13.78
N GLU A 256 -0.72 -16.69 -14.31
CA GLU A 256 -0.85 -15.44 -13.58
C GLU A 256 -2.32 -15.02 -13.43
N GLN A 257 -3.14 -15.19 -14.47
CA GLN A 257 -4.59 -14.99 -14.40
C GLN A 257 -5.25 -15.92 -13.38
N ALA A 258 -4.87 -17.20 -13.34
CA ALA A 258 -5.37 -18.15 -12.36
C ALA A 258 -5.02 -17.74 -10.91
N LYS A 259 -3.80 -17.22 -10.67
CA LYS A 259 -3.42 -16.68 -9.36
C LYS A 259 -4.22 -15.44 -9.00
N GLN A 260 -4.41 -14.52 -9.94
CA GLN A 260 -5.18 -13.29 -9.73
C GLN A 260 -6.64 -13.62 -9.41
N LEU A 261 -7.24 -14.57 -10.13
CA LEU A 261 -8.59 -15.03 -9.88
C LEU A 261 -8.72 -15.71 -8.51
N ARG A 262 -7.79 -16.62 -8.17
CA ARG A 262 -7.74 -17.24 -6.83
C ARG A 262 -7.66 -16.18 -5.73
N LYS A 263 -6.81 -15.17 -5.90
CA LYS A 263 -6.66 -14.06 -4.95
C LYS A 263 -7.93 -13.20 -4.85
N ARG A 264 -8.55 -12.84 -5.99
CA ARG A 264 -9.83 -12.10 -6.04
C ARG A 264 -10.92 -12.86 -5.29
N ASN A 265 -11.09 -14.15 -5.60
CA ASN A 265 -12.11 -14.99 -5.01
C ASN A 265 -11.90 -15.18 -3.50
N TRP A 266 -10.65 -15.35 -3.08
CA TRP A 266 -10.28 -15.40 -1.67
C TRP A 266 -10.68 -14.12 -0.93
N GLU A 267 -10.28 -12.95 -1.46
CA GLU A 267 -10.59 -11.66 -0.87
C GLU A 267 -12.10 -11.38 -0.85
N ALA A 268 -12.81 -11.77 -1.90
CA ALA A 268 -14.27 -11.65 -1.98
C ALA A 268 -14.97 -12.53 -0.94
N LEU A 269 -14.64 -13.82 -0.86
CA LEU A 269 -15.21 -14.73 0.14
C LEU A 269 -14.94 -14.25 1.56
N LYS A 270 -13.69 -13.85 1.84
CA LYS A 270 -13.31 -13.28 3.13
C LYS A 270 -14.16 -12.05 3.49
N ASN A 271 -14.31 -11.10 2.56
CA ASN A 271 -15.10 -9.90 2.80
C ASN A 271 -16.59 -10.23 3.04
N ILE A 272 -17.14 -11.24 2.38
CA ILE A 272 -18.52 -11.70 2.63
C ILE A 272 -18.61 -12.26 4.05
N LEU A 273 -17.69 -13.14 4.46
CA LEU A 273 -17.62 -13.69 5.82
C LEU A 273 -17.48 -12.59 6.89
N ASP A 274 -16.57 -11.63 6.69
CA ASP A 274 -16.33 -10.52 7.61
C ASP A 274 -17.56 -9.62 7.84
N ASN A 275 -18.46 -9.53 6.86
CA ASN A 275 -19.69 -8.72 6.96
C ASN A 275 -20.93 -9.53 7.37
N MET A 276 -20.81 -10.85 7.55
CA MET A 276 -21.92 -11.71 7.96
C MET A 276 -22.06 -11.76 9.48
N ALA A 277 -23.02 -11.01 10.03
CA ALA A 277 -23.28 -10.96 11.47
C ALA A 277 -23.79 -12.28 12.08
N ASN A 278 -24.30 -13.20 11.25
CA ASN A 278 -24.77 -14.53 11.65
C ASN A 278 -23.63 -15.57 11.72
N VAL A 279 -22.45 -15.26 11.18
CA VAL A 279 -21.27 -16.11 11.35
C VAL A 279 -20.60 -15.74 12.67
N THR A 280 -20.42 -16.74 13.52
CA THR A 280 -19.80 -16.63 14.83
C THR A 280 -18.62 -17.59 14.92
N TYR A 281 -17.79 -17.45 15.96
CA TYR A 281 -16.67 -18.36 16.21
C TYR A 281 -17.06 -19.85 16.41
N ARG A 282 -18.36 -20.15 16.57
CA ARG A 282 -18.88 -21.53 16.69
C ARG A 282 -19.52 -22.07 15.41
N THR A 283 -19.67 -21.23 14.41
CA THR A 283 -20.35 -21.58 13.17
C THR A 283 -19.55 -22.66 12.45
N THR A 284 -20.24 -23.69 11.97
CA THR A 284 -19.64 -24.78 11.20
C THR A 284 -19.60 -24.43 9.71
N TRP A 285 -18.74 -25.10 8.94
CA TRP A 285 -18.69 -24.90 7.49
C TRP A 285 -20.04 -25.18 6.81
N SER A 286 -20.79 -26.20 7.28
CA SER A 286 -22.10 -26.54 6.69
C SER A 286 -23.13 -25.43 6.88
N GLU A 287 -23.12 -24.76 8.04
CA GLU A 287 -24.01 -23.62 8.31
C GLU A 287 -23.57 -22.39 7.50
N ALA A 288 -22.26 -22.11 7.49
CA ALA A 288 -21.69 -21.01 6.73
C ALA A 288 -21.97 -21.16 5.23
N GLN A 289 -21.92 -22.38 4.68
CA GLN A 289 -22.24 -22.64 3.29
C GLN A 289 -23.70 -22.30 2.96
N GLN A 290 -24.64 -22.58 3.86
CA GLN A 290 -26.04 -22.16 3.66
C GLN A 290 -26.16 -20.63 3.66
N TYR A 291 -25.50 -19.96 4.61
CA TYR A 291 -25.49 -18.49 4.66
C TYR A 291 -24.86 -17.86 3.42
N LEU A 292 -23.82 -18.48 2.86
CA LEU A 292 -23.20 -18.06 1.60
C LEU A 292 -24.15 -18.22 0.41
N LEU A 293 -24.88 -19.34 0.33
CA LEU A 293 -25.87 -19.55 -0.74
C LEU A 293 -27.06 -18.58 -0.64
N ASP A 294 -27.43 -18.16 0.57
CA ASP A 294 -28.46 -17.15 0.81
C ASP A 294 -27.95 -15.71 0.58
N ASN A 295 -26.64 -15.51 0.44
CA ASN A 295 -26.04 -14.20 0.23
C ASN A 295 -26.02 -13.83 -1.27
N PRO A 296 -26.70 -12.75 -1.70
CA PRO A 296 -26.76 -12.38 -3.12
C PRO A 296 -25.39 -12.17 -3.78
N THR A 297 -24.43 -11.61 -3.04
CA THR A 297 -23.09 -11.33 -3.60
C THR A 297 -22.29 -12.59 -3.92
N PHE A 298 -22.54 -13.68 -3.18
CA PHE A 298 -21.95 -14.99 -3.48
C PHE A 298 -22.80 -15.77 -4.50
N ALA A 299 -24.12 -15.66 -4.42
CA ALA A 299 -25.05 -16.36 -5.30
C ALA A 299 -25.00 -15.88 -6.76
N GLU A 300 -24.64 -14.61 -7.01
CA GLU A 300 -24.55 -14.03 -8.35
C GLU A 300 -23.15 -14.12 -8.99
N ASP A 301 -22.08 -14.37 -8.22
CA ASP A 301 -20.69 -14.47 -8.73
C ASP A 301 -20.34 -15.94 -9.07
N GLU A 302 -20.51 -16.31 -10.35
CA GLU A 302 -20.22 -17.66 -10.87
C GLU A 302 -18.74 -18.04 -10.70
N GLU A 303 -17.82 -17.09 -10.88
CA GLU A 303 -16.39 -17.33 -10.70
C GLU A 303 -16.05 -17.63 -9.24
N LEU A 304 -16.74 -17.00 -8.29
CA LEU A 304 -16.59 -17.25 -6.85
C LEU A 304 -17.18 -18.60 -6.45
N GLN A 305 -18.34 -18.98 -6.99
CA GLN A 305 -18.93 -20.31 -6.75
C GLN A 305 -18.05 -21.46 -7.27
N ASN A 306 -17.35 -21.21 -8.37
CA ASN A 306 -16.43 -22.17 -8.98
C ASN A 306 -15.02 -22.16 -8.36
N MET A 307 -14.81 -21.42 -7.27
CA MET A 307 -13.53 -21.45 -6.58
C MET A 307 -13.20 -22.85 -6.02
N ASP A 308 -11.92 -23.10 -5.77
CA ASP A 308 -11.49 -24.38 -5.21
C ASP A 308 -12.09 -24.61 -3.81
N LYS A 309 -12.60 -25.82 -3.57
CA LYS A 309 -13.28 -26.16 -2.31
C LYS A 309 -12.32 -26.15 -1.12
N GLU A 310 -11.05 -26.50 -1.34
CA GLU A 310 -10.00 -26.42 -0.33
C GLU A 310 -9.72 -24.95 0.03
N ASP A 311 -9.61 -24.07 -0.97
CA ASP A 311 -9.42 -22.63 -0.73
C ASP A 311 -10.58 -22.02 0.07
N ALA A 312 -11.82 -22.37 -0.28
CA ALA A 312 -13.00 -21.89 0.43
C ALA A 312 -13.00 -22.35 1.91
N LEU A 313 -12.61 -23.60 2.17
CA LEU A 313 -12.48 -24.16 3.51
C LEU A 313 -11.36 -23.47 4.32
N ILE A 314 -10.19 -23.25 3.72
CA ILE A 314 -9.08 -22.57 4.41
C ILE A 314 -9.47 -21.11 4.72
N CYS A 315 -10.08 -20.39 3.77
CA CYS A 315 -10.56 -19.03 3.99
C CYS A 315 -11.55 -18.96 5.16
N PHE A 316 -12.47 -19.93 5.24
CA PHE A 316 -13.42 -20.04 6.35
C PHE A 316 -12.74 -20.38 7.68
N GLU A 317 -11.84 -21.35 7.69
CA GLU A 317 -11.08 -21.73 8.89
C GLU A 317 -10.27 -20.54 9.45
N GLU A 318 -9.62 -19.77 8.58
CA GLU A 318 -8.90 -18.56 8.98
C GLU A 318 -9.83 -17.51 9.59
N HIS A 319 -11.02 -17.31 9.00
CA HIS A 319 -12.02 -16.38 9.52
C HIS A 319 -12.55 -16.83 10.89
N ILE A 320 -12.91 -18.10 11.06
CA ILE A 320 -13.36 -18.65 12.36
C ILE A 320 -12.27 -18.54 13.42
N ARG A 321 -11.02 -18.89 13.09
CA ARG A 321 -9.88 -18.72 14.01
C ARG A 321 -9.68 -17.26 14.44
N ALA A 322 -9.90 -16.31 13.53
CA ALA A 322 -9.84 -14.89 13.86
C ALA A 322 -10.95 -14.51 14.87
N LEU A 323 -12.18 -14.98 14.64
CA LEU A 323 -13.30 -14.77 15.58
C LEU A 323 -13.07 -15.44 16.94
N GLU A 324 -12.53 -16.67 16.98
CA GLU A 324 -12.17 -17.37 18.22
C GLU A 324 -11.15 -16.57 19.03
N LYS A 325 -10.15 -16.01 18.34
CA LYS A 325 -9.12 -15.18 18.97
C LYS A 325 -9.70 -13.88 19.52
N GLU A 326 -10.57 -13.21 18.77
CA GLU A 326 -11.23 -11.97 19.23
C GLU A 326 -12.10 -12.22 20.48
N GLU A 327 -12.88 -13.31 20.48
CA GLU A 327 -13.69 -13.72 21.63
C GLU A 327 -12.84 -14.02 22.87
N GLU A 328 -11.69 -14.69 22.71
CA GLU A 328 -10.76 -14.92 23.81
C GLU A 328 -10.13 -13.61 24.30
N GLU A 329 -9.74 -12.71 23.40
CA GLU A 329 -9.24 -11.39 23.77
C GLU A 329 -10.28 -10.56 24.55
N GLU A 330 -11.56 -10.60 24.16
CA GLU A 330 -12.64 -9.94 24.91
C GLU A 330 -12.88 -10.58 26.28
N LYS A 331 -12.81 -11.91 26.39
CA LYS A 331 -12.82 -12.60 27.71
C LYS A 331 -11.65 -12.17 28.58
N GLN A 332 -10.44 -12.07 28.04
CA GLN A 332 -9.29 -11.60 28.80
C GLN A 332 -9.45 -10.14 29.22
N LYS A 333 -9.94 -9.27 28.33
CA LYS A 333 -10.23 -7.85 28.65
C LYS A 333 -11.28 -7.73 29.76
N THR A 334 -12.36 -8.51 29.71
CA THR A 334 -13.41 -8.49 30.74
C THR A 334 -12.86 -8.98 32.09
N LEU A 335 -12.08 -10.06 32.11
CA LEU A 335 -11.41 -10.55 33.34
C LEU A 335 -10.44 -9.52 33.94
N LEU A 336 -9.66 -8.83 33.10
CA LEU A 336 -8.74 -7.78 33.55
C LEU A 336 -9.49 -6.55 34.09
N ARG A 337 -10.57 -6.13 33.43
CA ARG A 337 -11.46 -5.06 33.91
C ARG A 337 -12.05 -5.42 35.26
N GLU A 338 -12.50 -6.66 35.42
CA GLU A 338 -13.05 -7.18 36.67
C GLU A 338 -12.01 -7.18 37.79
N ARG A 339 -10.82 -7.73 37.54
CA ARG A 339 -9.70 -7.72 38.50
C ARG A 339 -9.32 -6.30 38.92
N ARG A 340 -9.28 -5.36 37.97
CA ARG A 340 -9.00 -3.94 38.25
C ARG A 340 -10.10 -3.30 39.10
N ARG A 341 -11.36 -3.62 38.82
CA ARG A 341 -12.52 -3.16 39.62
C ARG A 341 -12.40 -3.68 41.06
N GLN A 342 -12.11 -4.96 41.23
CA GLN A 342 -11.92 -5.59 42.55
C GLN A 342 -10.76 -4.95 43.34
N ARG A 343 -9.61 -4.70 42.69
CA ARG A 343 -8.50 -3.96 43.32
C ARG A 343 -8.93 -2.56 43.77
N LYS A 344 -9.66 -1.82 42.92
CA LYS A 344 -10.18 -0.50 43.28
C LYS A 344 -11.16 -0.54 44.45
N SER A 345 -12.02 -1.57 44.53
CA SER A 345 -12.89 -1.77 45.71
C SER A 345 -12.05 -1.95 46.98
N ARG A 346 -10.95 -2.72 46.92
CA ARG A 346 -10.03 -2.93 48.06
C ARG A 346 -9.37 -1.63 48.49
N GLU A 347 -8.84 -0.86 47.55
CA GLU A 347 -8.22 0.44 47.83
C GLU A 347 -9.22 1.45 48.39
N SER A 348 -10.45 1.44 47.87
CA SER A 348 -11.52 2.30 48.38
C SER A 348 -11.90 1.94 49.81
N PHE A 349 -12.00 0.64 50.12
CA PHE A 349 -12.25 0.16 51.49
C PHE A 349 -11.07 0.43 52.42
N GLN A 350 -9.84 0.32 51.96
CA GLN A 350 -8.66 0.69 52.74
C GLN A 350 -8.71 2.18 53.11
N LYS A 351 -8.99 3.04 52.13
CA LYS A 351 -9.17 4.48 52.37
C LYS A 351 -10.29 4.79 53.36
N PHE A 352 -11.36 3.98 53.37
CA PHE A 352 -12.42 4.09 54.37
C PHE A 352 -11.90 3.80 55.79
N LEU A 353 -11.05 2.77 55.96
CA LEU A 353 -10.43 2.49 57.25
C LEU A 353 -9.50 3.63 57.68
N ASP A 354 -8.75 4.21 56.74
CA ASP A 354 -7.92 5.39 56.98
C ASP A 354 -8.79 6.56 57.47
N GLU A 355 -9.92 6.83 56.79
CA GLU A 355 -10.89 7.85 57.21
C GLU A 355 -11.43 7.58 58.62
N LEU A 356 -11.81 6.34 58.95
CA LEU A 356 -12.28 6.00 60.31
C LEU A 356 -11.19 6.21 61.36
N HIS A 357 -9.93 5.97 61.01
CA HIS A 357 -8.80 6.21 61.91
C HIS A 357 -8.54 7.69 62.13
N ASP A 358 -8.56 8.49 61.07
CA ASP A 358 -8.38 9.94 61.12
C ASP A 358 -9.46 10.63 61.97
N HIS A 359 -10.70 10.10 61.96
CA HIS A 359 -11.80 10.58 62.81
C HIS A 359 -11.75 10.02 64.24
N GLY A 360 -10.75 9.20 64.59
CA GLY A 360 -10.60 8.58 65.91
C GLY A 360 -11.63 7.49 66.23
N GLN A 361 -12.41 7.04 65.24
CA GLN A 361 -13.39 5.96 65.41
C GLN A 361 -12.72 4.57 65.33
N LEU A 362 -11.60 4.47 64.61
CA LEU A 362 -10.80 3.25 64.48
C LEU A 362 -9.41 3.44 65.12
N HIS A 363 -8.99 2.50 65.96
CA HIS A 363 -7.68 2.53 66.63
C HIS A 363 -7.16 1.11 66.91
N SER A 364 -5.93 0.97 67.45
CA SER A 364 -5.28 -0.34 67.65
C SER A 364 -6.03 -1.31 68.58
N MET A 365 -6.91 -0.79 69.46
CA MET A 365 -7.75 -1.59 70.35
C MET A 365 -9.16 -1.88 69.80
N SER A 366 -9.50 -1.43 68.59
CA SER A 366 -10.87 -1.56 68.07
C SER A 366 -11.20 -3.01 67.72
N ALA A 367 -12.38 -3.48 68.15
CA ALA A 367 -12.87 -4.81 67.81
C ALA A 367 -13.76 -4.79 66.57
N TRP A 368 -13.68 -5.82 65.73
CA TRP A 368 -14.52 -5.92 64.53
C TRP A 368 -16.02 -5.85 64.84
N MET A 369 -16.47 -6.55 65.88
CA MET A 369 -17.89 -6.59 66.25
C MET A 369 -18.44 -5.20 66.62
N GLU A 370 -17.62 -4.37 67.27
CA GLU A 370 -17.99 -3.00 67.66
C GLU A 370 -18.02 -2.07 66.45
N MET A 371 -17.09 -2.26 65.52
CA MET A 371 -16.99 -1.44 64.31
C MET A 371 -17.94 -1.88 63.19
N TYR A 372 -18.46 -3.09 63.24
CA TYR A 372 -19.29 -3.68 62.19
C TYR A 372 -20.54 -2.83 61.84
N PRO A 373 -21.32 -2.27 62.79
CA PRO A 373 -22.47 -1.42 62.46
C PRO A 373 -22.09 -0.21 61.60
N THR A 374 -20.97 0.45 61.91
CA THR A 374 -20.45 1.59 61.13
C THR A 374 -19.90 1.13 59.79
N ILE A 375 -19.12 0.06 59.78
CA ILE A 375 -18.46 -0.44 58.57
C ILE A 375 -19.47 -0.98 57.56
N SER A 376 -20.46 -1.75 58.02
CA SER A 376 -21.46 -2.38 57.15
C SER A 376 -22.45 -1.39 56.52
N ALA A 377 -22.60 -0.20 57.10
CA ALA A 377 -23.45 0.86 56.55
C ALA A 377 -22.82 1.59 55.35
N ASP A 378 -21.49 1.51 55.16
CA ASP A 378 -20.80 2.21 54.06
C ASP A 378 -20.87 1.41 52.74
N ILE A 379 -21.10 2.12 51.63
CA ILE A 379 -21.21 1.51 50.29
C ILE A 379 -19.93 0.79 49.84
N ARG A 380 -18.76 1.19 50.35
CA ARG A 380 -17.46 0.58 50.05
C ARG A 380 -17.35 -0.81 50.67
N PHE A 381 -18.00 -1.06 51.80
CA PHE A 381 -18.12 -2.41 52.36
C PHE A 381 -18.96 -3.31 51.45
N ALA A 382 -20.15 -2.85 51.04
CA ALA A 382 -21.01 -3.60 50.12
C ALA A 382 -20.28 -3.90 48.78
N SER A 383 -19.51 -2.92 48.28
CA SER A 383 -18.72 -3.05 47.05
C SER A 383 -17.60 -4.10 47.12
N MET A 384 -17.24 -4.55 48.33
CA MET A 384 -16.22 -5.58 48.57
C MET A 384 -16.79 -6.99 48.67
N LEU A 385 -18.10 -7.14 48.90
CA LEU A 385 -18.73 -8.44 49.12
C LEU A 385 -18.72 -9.29 47.84
N GLY A 386 -18.50 -10.59 48.01
CA GLY A 386 -18.49 -11.57 46.91
C GLY A 386 -17.24 -11.55 46.03
N GLN A 387 -16.24 -10.69 46.31
CA GLN A 387 -15.00 -10.64 45.55
C GLN A 387 -13.95 -11.64 46.09
N PRO A 388 -13.18 -12.34 45.23
CA PRO A 388 -12.17 -13.31 45.67
C PRO A 388 -10.94 -12.63 46.29
N GLY A 389 -10.36 -13.22 47.34
CA GLY A 389 -9.18 -12.69 48.06
C GLY A 389 -9.53 -12.12 49.43
N SER A 390 -8.77 -11.13 49.91
CA SER A 390 -8.96 -10.54 51.24
C SER A 390 -10.36 -9.97 51.42
N THR A 391 -11.04 -10.43 52.47
CA THR A 391 -12.36 -9.96 52.86
C THR A 391 -12.27 -8.61 53.59
N PRO A 392 -13.38 -7.87 53.74
CA PRO A 392 -13.40 -6.68 54.60
C PRO A 392 -12.87 -6.92 56.02
N LEU A 393 -13.14 -8.09 56.60
CA LEU A 393 -12.64 -8.49 57.91
C LEU A 393 -11.12 -8.66 57.90
N ASP A 394 -10.56 -9.26 56.85
CA ASP A 394 -9.11 -9.44 56.73
C ASP A 394 -8.40 -8.09 56.62
N LEU A 395 -8.90 -7.19 55.77
CA LEU A 395 -8.34 -5.84 55.63
C LEU A 395 -8.43 -5.05 56.94
N PHE A 396 -9.54 -5.15 57.66
CA PHE A 396 -9.66 -4.55 59.00
C PHE A 396 -8.63 -5.12 59.99
N LYS A 397 -8.47 -6.46 60.02
CA LYS A 397 -7.51 -7.11 60.91
C LYS A 397 -6.08 -6.70 60.59
N PHE A 398 -5.71 -6.67 59.32
CA PHE A 398 -4.39 -6.21 58.88
C PHE A 398 -4.16 -4.76 59.31
N TYR A 399 -5.15 -3.89 59.09
CA TYR A 399 -5.05 -2.49 59.49
C TYR A 399 -4.86 -2.33 61.01
N VAL A 400 -5.68 -2.99 61.83
CA VAL A 400 -5.55 -2.95 63.29
C VAL A 400 -4.22 -3.53 63.77
N GLU A 401 -3.72 -4.58 63.13
CA GLU A 401 -2.42 -5.17 63.44
C GLU A 401 -1.26 -4.22 63.10
N ASP A 402 -1.34 -3.52 61.96
CA ASP A 402 -0.37 -2.48 61.60
C ASP A 402 -0.36 -1.33 62.61
N LEU A 403 -1.53 -0.91 63.14
CA LEU A 403 -1.61 0.06 64.23
C LEU A 403 -0.92 -0.45 65.50
N LYS A 404 -1.13 -1.73 65.87
CA LYS A 404 -0.49 -2.35 67.04
C LYS A 404 1.02 -2.49 66.87
N ALA A 405 1.50 -2.80 65.67
CA ALA A 405 2.93 -2.93 65.39
C ALA A 405 3.70 -1.62 65.68
N ARG A 406 3.04 -0.47 65.53
CA ARG A 406 3.60 0.86 65.85
C ARG A 406 3.70 1.15 67.36
N TYR A 407 3.11 0.32 68.23
CA TYR A 407 3.03 0.57 69.67
C TYR A 407 4.37 0.84 70.34
N HIS A 408 5.43 0.08 70.00
CA HIS A 408 6.72 0.24 70.67
C HIS A 408 7.37 1.59 70.36
N ASP A 409 7.30 2.05 69.11
CA ASP A 409 7.82 3.35 68.69
C ASP A 409 6.97 4.50 69.27
N GLU A 410 5.65 4.37 69.20
CA GLU A 410 4.73 5.36 69.77
C GLU A 410 4.85 5.47 71.28
N LYS A 411 5.02 4.35 71.99
CA LYS A 411 5.27 4.33 73.45
C LYS A 411 6.56 5.08 73.81
N ARG A 412 7.59 5.03 72.96
CA ARG A 412 8.81 5.83 73.17
C ARG A 412 8.49 7.32 73.06
N ILE A 413 7.77 7.73 72.01
CA ILE A 413 7.36 9.13 71.82
C ILE A 413 6.51 9.62 73.01
N ILE A 414 5.56 8.81 73.48
CA ILE A 414 4.72 9.11 74.65
C ILE A 414 5.60 9.35 75.88
N LYS A 415 6.57 8.48 76.16
CA LYS A 415 7.49 8.66 77.29
C LYS A 415 8.31 9.94 77.17
N ASP A 416 8.76 10.28 75.97
CA ASP A 416 9.52 11.50 75.73
C ASP A 416 8.64 12.74 75.98
N ILE A 417 7.38 12.74 75.54
CA ILE A 417 6.40 13.81 75.85
C ILE A 417 6.24 13.98 77.36
N LEU A 418 6.01 12.89 78.09
CA LEU A 418 5.83 12.94 79.54
C LEU A 418 7.07 13.49 80.25
N LYS A 419 8.27 13.10 79.79
CA LYS A 419 9.53 13.59 80.33
C LYS A 419 9.69 15.10 80.08
N ASP A 420 9.41 15.56 78.86
CA ASP A 420 9.53 16.97 78.48
C ASP A 420 8.53 17.86 79.24
N LYS A 421 7.34 17.32 79.54
CA LYS A 421 6.29 17.99 80.32
C LYS A 421 6.47 17.83 81.83
N GLY A 422 7.45 17.05 82.29
CA GLY A 422 7.67 16.77 83.71
C GLY A 422 6.52 16.00 84.38
N PHE A 423 5.73 15.26 83.62
CA PHE A 423 4.55 14.55 84.13
C PHE A 423 4.92 13.13 84.56
N LEU A 424 4.68 12.80 85.83
CA LEU A 424 4.89 11.47 86.38
C LEU A 424 3.54 10.73 86.50
N VAL A 425 3.48 9.52 85.97
CA VAL A 425 2.32 8.64 86.16
C VAL A 425 2.40 7.99 87.54
N GLU A 426 1.37 8.23 88.34
CA GLU A 426 1.12 7.72 89.69
C GLU A 426 -0.17 6.88 89.71
N ILE A 427 -0.44 6.18 90.81
CA ILE A 427 -1.63 5.30 90.93
C ILE A 427 -2.94 6.10 90.87
N SER A 428 -2.92 7.34 91.37
CA SER A 428 -4.06 8.27 91.34
C SER A 428 -4.24 8.97 89.99
N THR A 429 -3.31 8.79 89.04
CA THR A 429 -3.39 9.45 87.75
C THR A 429 -4.56 8.93 86.93
N SER A 430 -5.47 9.83 86.54
CA SER A 430 -6.57 9.48 85.65
C SER A 430 -6.11 9.41 84.18
N PHE A 431 -6.86 8.69 83.35
CA PHE A 431 -6.59 8.67 81.91
C PHE A 431 -6.84 10.04 81.25
N GLU A 432 -7.77 10.83 81.79
CA GLU A 432 -8.10 12.16 81.27
C GLU A 432 -6.93 13.13 81.46
N ASP A 433 -6.32 13.16 82.65
CA ASP A 433 -5.14 13.98 82.94
C ASP A 433 -3.97 13.58 82.03
N PHE A 434 -3.72 12.28 81.92
CA PHE A 434 -2.69 11.74 81.04
C PHE A 434 -2.95 12.12 79.57
N GLY A 435 -4.18 11.94 79.10
CA GLY A 435 -4.60 12.25 77.73
C GLY A 435 -4.48 13.74 77.40
N SER A 436 -4.82 14.62 78.34
CA SER A 436 -4.68 16.08 78.20
C SER A 436 -3.21 16.49 78.03
N VAL A 437 -2.31 15.90 78.83
CA VAL A 437 -0.86 16.17 78.74
C VAL A 437 -0.31 15.73 77.38
N ILE A 438 -0.66 14.53 76.92
CA ILE A 438 -0.21 14.01 75.62
C ILE A 438 -0.77 14.88 74.48
N SER A 439 -2.08 15.11 74.45
CA SER A 439 -2.75 15.90 73.40
C SER A 439 -2.27 17.35 73.32
N SER A 440 -1.68 17.91 74.39
CA SER A 440 -1.07 19.25 74.37
C SER A 440 0.22 19.34 73.56
N ASP A 441 0.83 18.20 73.19
CA ASP A 441 2.07 18.13 72.43
C ASP A 441 1.78 17.86 70.94
N LYS A 442 2.45 18.60 70.05
CA LYS A 442 2.31 18.43 68.60
C LYS A 442 2.66 17.02 68.11
N ARG A 443 3.48 16.27 68.84
CA ARG A 443 3.84 14.88 68.50
C ARG A 443 2.65 13.92 68.67
N ALA A 444 1.61 14.31 69.42
CA ALA A 444 0.45 13.46 69.64
C ALA A 444 -0.43 13.29 68.40
N THR A 445 -0.33 14.17 67.39
CA THR A 445 -1.16 14.11 66.18
C THR A 445 -0.93 12.86 65.35
N THR A 446 0.22 12.19 65.50
CA THR A 446 0.56 10.96 64.76
C THR A 446 0.40 9.69 65.61
N LEU A 447 -0.03 9.82 66.85
CA LEU A 447 -0.14 8.69 67.78
C LEU A 447 -1.54 8.07 67.69
N ASP A 448 -1.59 6.74 67.64
CA ASP A 448 -2.85 6.01 67.69
C ASP A 448 -3.48 6.10 69.10
N ALA A 449 -4.77 6.42 69.16
CA ALA A 449 -5.50 6.57 70.43
C ALA A 449 -5.50 5.29 71.29
N GLY A 450 -5.58 4.12 70.64
CA GLY A 450 -5.49 2.83 71.30
C GLY A 450 -4.11 2.59 71.90
N ASN A 451 -3.05 2.93 71.17
CA ASN A 451 -1.68 2.85 71.67
C ASN A 451 -1.39 3.82 72.82
N ILE A 452 -1.98 5.04 72.80
CA ILE A 452 -1.95 5.97 73.94
C ILE A 452 -2.57 5.30 75.18
N LYS A 453 -3.73 4.64 75.01
CA LYS A 453 -4.39 3.91 76.10
C LYS A 453 -3.57 2.73 76.61
N LEU A 454 -2.98 1.93 75.72
CA LEU A 454 -2.09 0.82 76.09
C LEU A 454 -0.83 1.32 76.80
N ALA A 455 -0.27 2.46 76.40
CA ALA A 455 0.87 3.07 77.05
C ALA A 455 0.51 3.55 78.46
N PHE A 456 -0.64 4.21 78.63
CA PHE A 456 -1.17 4.60 79.93
C PHE A 456 -1.30 3.39 80.86
N ASN A 457 -2.01 2.34 80.44
CA ASN A 457 -2.21 1.13 81.24
C ASN A 457 -0.87 0.51 81.67
N SER A 458 0.09 0.42 80.74
CA SER A 458 1.43 -0.12 81.04
C SER A 458 2.24 0.77 82.00
N LEU A 459 2.09 2.09 81.93
CA LEU A 459 2.77 3.01 82.86
C LEU A 459 2.12 3.01 84.24
N LEU A 460 0.81 2.88 84.32
CA LEU A 460 0.05 2.76 85.55
C LEU A 460 0.41 1.46 86.29
N GLU A 461 0.44 0.32 85.58
CA GLU A 461 0.90 -0.96 86.15
C GLU A 461 2.34 -0.85 86.70
N LYS A 462 3.20 -0.09 86.02
CA LYS A 462 4.56 0.20 86.50
C LYS A 462 4.56 1.12 87.74
N ALA A 463 3.62 2.05 87.87
CA ALA A 463 3.46 2.86 89.06
C ALA A 463 2.99 2.01 90.26
N GLU A 464 2.00 1.16 90.06
CA GLU A 464 1.51 0.20 91.06
C GLU A 464 2.60 -0.79 91.51
N ALA A 465 3.43 -1.28 90.58
CA ALA A 465 4.55 -2.15 90.91
C ALA A 465 5.61 -1.44 91.75
N ARG A 466 5.93 -0.17 91.44
CA ARG A 466 6.86 0.64 92.24
C ARG A 466 6.34 0.88 93.65
N GLU A 467 5.05 1.17 93.79
CA GLU A 467 4.45 1.40 95.11
C GLU A 467 4.41 0.13 95.94
N ARG A 468 4.03 -1.01 95.36
CA ARG A 468 4.10 -2.31 96.04
C ARG A 468 5.51 -2.66 96.50
N GLU A 469 6.54 -2.30 95.73
CA GLU A 469 7.93 -2.50 96.16
C GLU A 469 8.34 -1.54 97.29
N ARG A 470 7.87 -0.28 97.26
CA ARG A 470 8.06 0.66 98.38
C ARG A 470 7.41 0.16 99.66
N GLU A 471 6.15 -0.29 99.60
CA GLU A 471 5.45 -0.88 100.73
C GLU A 471 6.20 -2.09 101.29
N LYS A 472 6.73 -2.98 100.43
CA LYS A 472 7.56 -4.11 100.86
C LYS A 472 8.88 -3.66 101.48
N GLU A 473 9.53 -2.64 100.92
CA GLU A 473 10.78 -2.11 101.45
C GLU A 473 10.55 -1.46 102.83
N GLU A 474 9.49 -0.68 102.97
CA GLU A 474 9.04 -0.11 104.24
C GLU A 474 8.68 -1.21 105.24
N ALA A 475 7.94 -2.24 104.84
CA ALA A 475 7.64 -3.39 105.69
C ALA A 475 8.91 -4.14 106.10
N ARG A 476 9.90 -4.30 105.22
CA ARG A 476 11.21 -4.88 105.54
C ARG A 476 12.00 -3.99 106.50
N LYS A 477 12.01 -2.67 106.28
CA LYS A 477 12.63 -1.69 107.17
C LYS A 477 11.98 -1.73 108.55
N MET A 478 10.66 -1.80 108.63
CA MET A 478 9.90 -1.96 109.86
C MET A 478 10.23 -3.29 110.55
N LYS A 479 10.30 -4.41 109.82
CA LYS A 479 10.73 -5.71 110.39
C LYS A 479 12.17 -5.71 110.89
N ARG A 480 13.09 -4.99 110.23
CA ARG A 480 14.48 -4.83 110.71
C ARG A 480 14.54 -4.00 111.98
N LYS A 481 13.81 -2.89 112.03
CA LYS A 481 13.63 -2.08 113.25
C LYS A 481 13.07 -2.94 114.39
N GLU A 482 12.06 -3.75 114.08
CA GLU A 482 11.47 -4.70 115.03
C GLU A 482 12.51 -5.72 115.51
N ALA A 483 13.23 -6.41 114.62
CA ALA A 483 14.23 -7.40 114.98
C ALA A 483 15.39 -6.82 115.80
N ALA A 484 15.88 -5.62 115.45
CA ALA A 484 16.89 -4.91 116.22
C ALA A 484 16.38 -4.61 117.64
N PHE A 485 15.14 -4.11 117.75
CA PHE A 485 14.51 -3.88 119.05
C PHE A 485 14.36 -5.18 119.87
N LYS A 486 13.93 -6.29 119.25
CA LYS A 486 13.89 -7.60 119.92
C LYS A 486 15.27 -8.04 120.43
N SER A 487 16.32 -7.81 119.65
CA SER A 487 17.69 -8.13 120.06
C SER A 487 18.14 -7.28 121.25
N MET A 488 17.85 -5.98 121.25
CA MET A 488 18.16 -5.10 122.37
C MET A 488 17.45 -5.56 123.64
N LEU A 489 16.16 -5.93 123.56
CA LEU A 489 15.41 -6.48 124.69
C LEU A 489 16.05 -7.75 125.25
N LYS A 490 16.55 -8.66 124.40
CA LYS A 490 17.22 -9.90 124.84
C LYS A 490 18.59 -9.69 125.46
N GLN A 491 19.31 -8.63 125.09
CA GLN A 491 20.66 -8.32 125.59
C GLN A 491 20.66 -7.35 126.78
N ALA A 492 19.48 -6.87 127.20
CA ALA A 492 19.33 -6.00 128.36
C ALA A 492 19.90 -6.68 129.61
N THR A 493 20.77 -5.96 130.32
CA THR A 493 21.45 -6.45 131.53
C THR A 493 21.38 -5.35 132.59
N PRO A 494 20.73 -5.58 133.74
CA PRO A 494 20.12 -6.84 134.19
C PRO A 494 18.89 -7.25 133.34
N PRO A 495 18.53 -8.55 133.30
CA PRO A 495 17.37 -9.04 132.56
C PRO A 495 16.10 -8.26 132.91
N LEU A 496 15.25 -8.04 131.90
CA LEU A 496 14.01 -7.29 132.08
C LEU A 496 13.00 -8.14 132.86
N GLU A 497 12.59 -7.65 134.03
CA GLU A 497 11.54 -8.28 134.83
C GLU A 497 10.16 -8.12 134.13
N PRO A 498 9.30 -9.16 134.15
CA PRO A 498 7.99 -9.14 133.50
C PRO A 498 7.07 -7.99 133.99
N GLU A 499 7.14 -7.62 135.28
CA GLU A 499 6.27 -6.59 135.88
C GLU A 499 6.82 -5.16 135.80
N ALA A 500 8.01 -4.92 135.25
CA ALA A 500 8.57 -3.57 135.18
C ALA A 500 7.73 -2.65 134.27
N SER A 501 7.51 -1.39 134.63
CA SER A 501 6.83 -0.42 133.73
C SER A 501 7.74 -0.01 132.57
N TRP A 502 7.16 0.38 131.42
CA TRP A 502 7.95 0.84 130.27
C TRP A 502 8.83 2.07 130.61
N GLU A 503 8.29 3.00 131.40
CA GLU A 503 9.06 4.13 131.95
C GLU A 503 10.27 3.67 132.79
N GLY A 504 10.11 2.62 133.62
CA GLY A 504 11.22 2.05 134.40
C GLY A 504 12.28 1.35 133.55
N VAL A 505 11.87 0.70 132.45
CA VAL A 505 12.79 0.07 131.48
C VAL A 505 13.59 1.14 130.72
N CYS A 506 12.95 2.21 130.28
CA CYS A 506 13.62 3.34 129.64
C CYS A 506 14.60 4.05 130.58
N THR A 507 14.26 4.17 131.88
CA THR A 507 15.12 4.80 132.90
C THR A 507 16.35 3.96 133.21
N SER A 508 16.20 2.64 133.30
CA SER A 508 17.30 1.70 133.60
C SER A 508 18.19 1.39 132.39
N HIS A 509 17.63 1.48 131.18
CA HIS A 509 18.32 1.17 129.93
C HIS A 509 18.08 2.30 128.91
N PRO A 510 18.84 3.42 128.99
CA PRO A 510 18.65 4.60 128.14
C PRO A 510 18.82 4.33 126.64
N CYS A 511 19.47 3.22 126.27
CA CYS A 511 19.61 2.79 124.88
C CYS A 511 18.27 2.53 124.17
N PHE A 512 17.19 2.22 124.90
CA PHE A 512 15.85 2.08 124.32
C PHE A 512 15.18 3.42 124.00
N ILE A 513 15.58 4.51 124.66
CA ILE A 513 15.07 5.87 124.40
C ILE A 513 15.55 6.40 123.04
N THR A 514 16.71 5.95 122.57
CA THR A 514 17.26 6.31 121.25
C THR A 514 16.65 5.55 120.07
N SER A 515 15.64 4.71 120.31
CA SER A 515 14.96 3.92 119.26
C SER A 515 14.03 4.80 118.42
N GLU A 516 14.13 4.70 117.08
CA GLU A 516 13.29 5.45 116.13
C GLU A 516 11.82 4.95 116.04
N LEU A 517 11.29 4.27 117.06
CA LEU A 517 9.93 3.76 117.11
C LEU A 517 9.11 4.57 118.12
N SER A 518 7.81 4.78 117.87
CA SER A 518 6.98 5.53 118.81
C SER A 518 6.81 4.76 120.13
N GLU A 519 6.69 5.50 121.23
CA GLU A 519 6.64 4.94 122.59
C GLU A 519 5.52 3.91 122.77
N GLY A 520 4.34 4.18 122.20
CA GLY A 520 3.20 3.25 122.23
C GLY A 520 3.43 1.97 121.40
N GLU A 521 4.23 2.04 120.33
CA GLU A 521 4.60 0.84 119.57
C GLU A 521 5.65 0.00 120.28
N LEU A 522 6.60 0.64 120.96
CA LEU A 522 7.63 -0.03 121.75
C LEU A 522 7.02 -0.81 122.91
N GLU A 523 6.06 -0.23 123.62
CA GLU A 523 5.39 -0.87 124.75
C GLU A 523 4.47 -2.03 124.31
N LYS A 524 3.70 -1.85 123.23
CA LYS A 524 2.89 -2.93 122.66
C LYS A 524 3.76 -4.13 122.27
N ARG A 525 4.93 -3.89 121.69
CA ARG A 525 5.85 -4.93 121.22
C ARG A 525 6.64 -5.59 122.36
N ARG A 526 6.97 -4.87 123.44
CA ARG A 526 7.54 -5.46 124.67
C ARG A 526 6.58 -6.49 125.27
N ARG A 527 5.29 -6.12 125.40
CA ARG A 527 4.27 -7.00 125.97
C ARG A 527 4.13 -8.32 125.20
N THR A 528 4.08 -8.25 123.88
CA THR A 528 4.02 -9.45 123.02
C THR A 528 5.27 -10.33 123.14
N LEU A 529 6.45 -9.76 123.38
CA LEU A 529 7.70 -10.51 123.51
C LEU A 529 7.81 -11.21 124.87
N LEU A 530 7.36 -10.55 125.95
CA LEU A 530 7.25 -11.18 127.27
C LEU A 530 6.24 -12.33 127.26
N GLU A 531 5.07 -12.15 126.62
CA GLU A 531 4.11 -13.26 126.41
C GLU A 531 4.70 -14.43 125.61
N GLN A 532 5.62 -14.18 124.68
CA GLN A 532 6.30 -15.23 123.91
C GLN A 532 7.44 -15.93 124.68
N LEU A 533 8.00 -15.27 125.70
CA LEU A 533 9.04 -15.84 126.57
C LEU A 533 8.45 -16.61 127.76
N ASP A 534 7.23 -16.25 128.20
CA ASP A 534 6.46 -16.92 129.24
C ASP A 534 5.56 -18.06 128.72
N ALA A 535 5.56 -18.32 127.40
CA ALA A 535 4.91 -19.49 126.82
C ALA A 535 5.78 -20.75 127.07
N PRO A 536 5.22 -21.84 127.65
CA PRO A 536 5.99 -23.01 128.08
C PRO A 536 6.67 -23.79 126.96
#